data_AF-A0A7G8DKL9-F1
#
_entry.id   AF-A0A7G8DKL9-F1
#
_cell.length_a   1.000
_cell.length_b   1.000
_cell.length_c   1.000
_cell.angle_alpha   90.00
_cell.angle_beta   90.00
_cell.angle_gamma   90.00
#
_symmetry.space_group_name_H-M   'P 1'
#
loop_
_entity.id
_entity.type
_entity.pdbx_description
1 polymer ?
#
loop_
_entity_poly.entity_id
_entity_poly.type
_entity_poly.pdbx_seq_one_letter_code
_entity_poly.pdbx_strand_id
1 'polypeptide(L)'
;MRGEWSMTRSLPMRRKKSHNRSIITRQGHEDGLALISTLMLGVVITAGVSSLLARQLMSRRLSAKESYQQMAESAANNGLNRILGELNNPNPNQNRGFLFTLDNRENLNEANNGFHWERLKSSQPPQFSEVCLDTSIGLPKHRQNQSGGFWPTQNVALEGAGDPSLREDGVSKIETFYRLRGYSSPGTSGSTDNGEAKFIIEGIVRRKDAAPDSYLARSRLERSLYIQSWVDVNRSNDWAILAAHHIELGPVQLNSPGQILWHTSDNNAKAITSLCNQSGILKQIKGNDNYTTNLQSRIWPVINQKQPASGIFKSTGSRDTYPGQPSMVRVWRIDDDQYNPSGNCWWRVLCQRSNQSGAYSTPANLDSRRLWRRINGRWQTTATIRLKEKDICAGKSGDCHIYVDRINLSRSQLLIENSNRPVVIHLLGPKQRHTGTNSEPASITLGRQALICGVNTNSNSCNQRPERLVIMTDATQKPDQCSGQNHRINLAGRSLPAAWILMRQGTVSLQEATQLQGVIWSHSYCSNGHRLSLSAQTNGSSSLMKQASTLWEWGNKGFSGYGRRITRGIRGTGLDQFQRF
;
A
#
# COMPACT_ATOMS: atom_id res chain seq x y z
N MET A 1 7.82 61.68 30.14
CA MET A 1 7.31 62.36 31.36
C MET A 1 8.29 62.11 32.51
N ARG A 2 8.09 62.77 33.66
CA ARG A 2 8.93 62.82 34.88
C ARG A 2 9.51 61.44 35.32
N GLY A 3 10.69 61.36 35.95
CA GLY A 3 11.59 62.43 36.40
C GLY A 3 12.92 61.92 36.98
N GLU A 4 13.68 62.81 37.63
CA GLU A 4 15.01 62.55 38.26
C GLU A 4 14.89 61.71 39.57
N TRP A 5 15.90 61.33 40.36
CA TRP A 5 17.06 62.01 41.00
C TRP A 5 18.33 61.08 40.93
N SER A 6 19.61 61.50 40.89
CA SER A 6 20.38 62.47 41.72
C SER A 6 20.56 62.00 43.18
N MET A 7 21.73 61.99 43.86
CA MET A 7 23.17 62.15 43.53
C MET A 7 23.98 61.24 44.53
N THR A 8 25.31 61.21 44.76
CA THR A 8 26.44 62.16 44.58
C THR A 8 27.80 61.40 44.48
N ARG A 9 28.92 62.12 44.34
CA ARG A 9 30.34 61.71 44.56
C ARG A 9 30.66 61.67 46.10
N SER A 10 31.81 61.22 46.65
CA SER A 10 33.18 61.72 46.38
C SER A 10 34.34 61.01 47.14
N LEU A 11 35.57 61.39 46.75
CA LEU A 11 36.91 61.15 47.34
C LEU A 11 37.62 62.54 47.40
N PRO A 12 38.83 62.76 48.00
CA PRO A 12 39.71 61.96 48.88
C PRO A 12 40.27 62.80 50.09
N MET A 13 41.51 62.49 50.57
CA MET A 13 42.45 63.31 51.39
C MET A 13 42.37 63.23 52.94
N ARG A 14 43.45 63.45 53.75
CA ARG A 14 44.94 63.30 53.61
C ARG A 14 45.63 63.63 54.97
N ARG A 15 46.87 63.14 55.20
CA ARG A 15 47.86 63.48 56.28
C ARG A 15 47.57 62.92 57.71
N LYS A 16 48.53 62.86 58.66
CA LYS A 16 50.00 62.55 58.71
C LYS A 16 50.48 62.59 60.20
N LYS A 17 51.63 61.97 60.55
CA LYS A 17 52.40 62.06 61.84
C LYS A 17 51.81 61.24 63.02
N SER A 18 52.57 60.77 64.02
CA SER A 18 54.05 60.59 64.22
C SER A 18 54.33 59.66 65.43
N HIS A 19 55.53 59.04 65.49
CA HIS A 19 56.27 58.39 66.61
C HIS A 19 55.56 58.12 67.97
N ASN A 20 55.78 56.97 68.64
CA ASN A 20 57.07 56.71 69.30
C ASN A 20 57.41 55.21 69.59
N ARG A 21 58.60 54.99 70.19
CA ARG A 21 59.27 53.70 70.49
C ARG A 21 58.51 52.74 71.43
N SER A 22 58.75 51.45 71.25
CA SER A 22 59.36 50.60 72.29
C SER A 22 60.23 49.51 71.65
N ILE A 23 61.24 49.01 72.37
CA ILE A 23 62.04 47.83 72.00
C ILE A 23 61.74 46.76 73.03
N ILE A 24 61.32 45.56 72.59
CA ILE A 24 61.28 44.36 73.42
C ILE A 24 61.90 43.22 72.61
N THR A 25 63.08 42.77 73.03
CA THR A 25 63.72 41.56 72.55
C THR A 25 63.04 40.32 73.13
N ARG A 26 62.58 39.40 72.27
CA ARG A 26 62.40 37.98 72.61
C ARG A 26 62.87 37.12 71.45
N GLN A 27 63.97 36.41 71.65
CA GLN A 27 64.38 35.33 70.75
C GLN A 27 63.55 34.07 71.03
N GLY A 28 63.36 33.25 69.99
CA GLY A 28 63.09 31.81 70.15
C GLY A 28 61.64 31.38 70.35
N HIS A 29 60.82 31.47 69.28
CA HIS A 29 59.78 30.43 68.99
C HIS A 29 59.20 30.43 67.55
N GLU A 30 59.72 31.22 66.61
CA GLU A 30 59.05 31.41 65.31
C GLU A 30 59.43 30.41 64.21
N ASP A 31 60.64 29.83 64.23
CA ASP A 31 61.12 28.96 63.13
C ASP A 31 60.21 27.73 62.89
N GLY A 32 59.71 27.10 63.95
CA GLY A 32 58.80 25.97 63.87
C GLY A 32 57.41 26.34 63.31
N LEU A 33 56.86 27.50 63.72
CA LEU A 33 55.56 27.97 63.25
C LEU A 33 55.63 28.51 61.81
N ALA A 34 56.73 29.16 61.43
CA ALA A 34 56.99 29.58 60.06
C ALA A 34 57.16 28.38 59.12
N LEU A 35 57.87 27.33 59.56
CA LEU A 35 58.06 26.09 58.80
C LEU A 35 56.74 25.31 58.65
N ILE A 36 55.94 25.19 59.71
CA ILE A 36 54.59 24.57 59.63
C ILE A 36 53.68 25.40 58.71
N SER A 37 53.71 26.73 58.80
CA SER A 37 52.87 27.60 57.97
C SER A 37 53.25 27.54 56.49
N THR A 38 54.55 27.51 56.17
CA THR A 38 55.03 27.36 54.78
C THR A 38 54.79 25.96 54.24
N LEU A 39 54.86 24.91 55.06
CA LEU A 39 54.53 23.54 54.68
C LEU A 39 53.01 23.38 54.43
N MET A 40 52.16 23.94 55.29
CA MET A 40 50.71 24.03 55.06
C MET A 40 50.38 24.81 53.78
N LEU A 41 51.03 25.97 53.56
CA LEU A 41 50.85 26.76 52.34
C LEU A 41 51.33 25.98 51.10
N GLY A 42 52.43 25.24 51.19
CA GLY A 42 52.91 24.35 50.13
C GLY A 42 51.93 23.22 49.82
N VAL A 43 51.31 22.62 50.83
CA VAL A 43 50.24 21.61 50.65
C VAL A 43 49.00 22.24 49.99
N VAL A 44 48.59 23.45 50.40
CA VAL A 44 47.46 24.17 49.79
C VAL A 44 47.75 24.56 48.33
N ILE A 45 48.96 25.02 48.02
CA ILE A 45 49.36 25.38 46.65
C ILE A 45 49.45 24.12 45.76
N THR A 46 50.08 23.05 46.23
CA THR A 46 50.17 21.79 45.47
C THR A 46 48.81 21.13 45.28
N ALA A 47 47.91 21.15 46.27
CA ALA A 47 46.53 20.72 46.13
C ALA A 47 45.73 21.60 45.16
N GLY A 48 45.93 22.92 45.19
CA GLY A 48 45.29 23.89 44.28
C GLY A 48 45.73 23.68 42.83
N VAL A 49 47.03 23.57 42.57
CA VAL A 49 47.60 23.27 41.24
C VAL A 49 47.14 21.89 40.75
N SER A 50 47.16 20.87 41.61
CA SER A 50 46.66 19.53 41.27
C SER A 50 45.17 19.56 40.93
N SER A 51 44.36 20.35 41.64
CA SER A 51 42.93 20.53 41.37
C SER A 51 42.67 21.27 40.05
N LEU A 52 43.50 22.24 39.69
CA LEU A 52 43.44 22.94 38.40
C LEU A 52 43.84 22.01 37.24
N LEU A 53 44.92 21.25 37.38
CA LEU A 53 45.35 20.25 36.40
C LEU A 53 44.30 19.15 36.25
N ALA A 54 43.73 18.64 37.35
CA ALA A 54 42.64 17.68 37.32
C ALA A 54 41.41 18.24 36.61
N ARG A 55 41.00 19.49 36.89
CA ARG A 55 39.91 20.16 36.17
C ARG A 55 40.20 20.33 34.67
N GLN A 56 41.43 20.68 34.29
CA GLN A 56 41.83 20.85 32.89
C GLN A 56 41.85 19.52 32.13
N LEU A 57 42.34 18.45 32.76
CA LEU A 57 42.32 17.09 32.22
C LEU A 57 40.90 16.52 32.13
N MET A 58 40.07 16.72 33.17
CA MET A 58 38.65 16.34 33.16
C MET A 58 37.88 17.11 32.07
N SER A 59 38.10 18.42 31.94
CA SER A 59 37.51 19.24 30.87
C SER A 59 37.89 18.72 29.48
N ARG A 60 39.18 18.49 29.22
CA ARG A 60 39.64 17.89 27.95
C ARG A 60 39.04 16.51 27.69
N ARG A 61 38.92 15.66 28.73
CA ARG A 61 38.31 14.33 28.66
C ARG A 61 36.80 14.39 28.39
N LEU A 62 36.10 15.36 28.97
CA LEU A 62 34.67 15.62 28.72
C LEU A 62 34.44 16.13 27.29
N SER A 63 35.22 17.09 26.81
CA SER A 63 35.17 17.56 25.42
C SER A 63 35.52 16.48 24.41
N ALA A 64 36.44 15.56 24.74
CA ALA A 64 36.72 14.38 23.94
C ALA A 64 35.54 13.40 23.93
N LYS A 65 34.95 13.09 25.11
CA LYS A 65 33.77 12.22 25.20
C LYS A 65 32.58 12.77 24.41
N GLU A 66 32.23 14.04 24.57
CA GLU A 66 31.11 14.64 23.85
C GLU A 66 31.36 14.70 22.34
N SER A 67 32.61 14.93 21.91
CA SER A 67 33.00 14.85 20.49
C SER A 67 32.82 13.42 19.93
N TYR A 68 33.19 12.38 20.67
CA TYR A 68 32.90 10.99 20.28
C TYR A 68 31.39 10.68 20.31
N GLN A 69 30.65 11.26 21.25
CA GLN A 69 29.19 11.09 21.31
C GLN A 69 28.48 11.71 20.09
N GLN A 70 28.89 12.92 19.69
CA GLN A 70 28.39 13.59 18.49
C GLN A 70 28.78 12.84 17.20
N MET A 71 29.98 12.26 17.14
CA MET A 71 30.36 11.34 16.05
C MET A 71 29.47 10.09 16.03
N ALA A 72 29.13 9.50 17.18
CA ALA A 72 28.20 8.36 17.24
C ALA A 72 26.77 8.72 16.80
N GLU A 73 26.27 9.90 17.19
CA GLU A 73 24.95 10.41 16.79
C GLU A 73 24.89 10.74 15.29
N SER A 74 25.94 11.37 14.76
CA SER A 74 26.14 11.57 13.32
C SER A 74 26.22 10.23 12.58
N ALA A 75 26.91 9.23 13.14
CA ALA A 75 27.04 7.92 12.52
C ALA A 75 25.69 7.18 12.44
N ALA A 76 24.87 7.24 13.49
CA ALA A 76 23.53 6.66 13.48
C ALA A 76 22.61 7.35 12.44
N ASN A 77 22.64 8.68 12.37
CA ASN A 77 21.91 9.47 11.36
C ASN A 77 22.33 9.12 9.92
N ASN A 78 23.63 9.12 9.65
CA ASN A 78 24.18 8.83 8.32
C ASN A 78 23.97 7.37 7.93
N GLY A 79 24.05 6.44 8.88
CA GLY A 79 23.68 5.04 8.71
C GLY A 79 22.22 4.89 8.28
N LEU A 80 21.28 5.51 8.99
CA LEU A 80 19.87 5.47 8.62
C LEU A 80 19.61 6.06 7.22
N ASN A 81 20.22 7.20 6.90
CA ASN A 81 20.09 7.82 5.58
C ASN A 81 20.66 6.93 4.45
N ARG A 82 21.79 6.24 4.68
CA ARG A 82 22.35 5.26 3.74
C ARG A 82 21.44 4.04 3.55
N ILE A 83 20.86 3.50 4.64
CA ILE A 83 19.88 2.41 4.56
C ILE A 83 18.68 2.83 3.71
N LEU A 84 18.08 3.99 4.00
CA LEU A 84 16.92 4.47 3.25
C LEU A 84 17.24 4.79 1.78
N GLY A 85 18.47 5.22 1.45
CA GLY A 85 18.92 5.38 0.07
C GLY A 85 18.95 4.06 -0.72
N GLU A 86 19.49 2.99 -0.13
CA GLU A 86 19.52 1.65 -0.74
C GLU A 86 18.12 1.03 -0.86
N LEU A 87 17.25 1.20 0.13
CA LEU A 87 15.90 0.64 0.11
C LEU A 87 14.98 1.37 -0.88
N ASN A 88 15.00 2.71 -0.86
CA ASN A 88 14.16 3.56 -1.71
C ASN A 88 14.73 3.81 -3.12
N ASN A 89 15.81 3.12 -3.52
CA ASN A 89 16.53 3.38 -4.77
C ASN A 89 15.55 3.52 -5.97
N PRO A 90 15.61 4.63 -6.74
CA PRO A 90 14.64 4.92 -7.79
C PRO A 90 14.76 4.00 -9.01
N ASN A 91 15.91 3.35 -9.23
CA ASN A 91 16.11 2.37 -10.29
C ASN A 91 15.35 1.07 -9.94
N PRO A 92 14.38 0.61 -10.75
CA PRO A 92 13.61 -0.61 -10.46
C PRO A 92 14.48 -1.86 -10.26
N ASN A 93 15.62 -1.94 -10.94
CA ASN A 93 16.55 -3.08 -10.87
C ASN A 93 17.50 -3.00 -9.67
N GLN A 94 17.39 -1.95 -8.84
CA GLN A 94 18.16 -1.77 -7.60
C GLN A 94 17.26 -1.49 -6.38
N ASN A 95 15.95 -1.33 -6.59
CA ASN A 95 15.00 -1.05 -5.52
C ASN A 95 14.87 -2.24 -4.57
N ARG A 96 14.92 -1.98 -3.26
CA ARG A 96 14.77 -3.01 -2.21
C ARG A 96 13.61 -2.70 -1.27
N GLY A 97 12.58 -2.04 -1.78
CA GLY A 97 11.38 -1.65 -1.02
C GLY A 97 10.66 -2.83 -0.37
N PHE A 98 10.84 -4.04 -0.89
CA PHE A 98 10.35 -5.28 -0.30
C PHE A 98 10.89 -5.54 1.12
N LEU A 99 12.07 -5.01 1.48
CA LEU A 99 12.61 -5.15 2.83
C LEU A 99 11.77 -4.39 3.88
N PHE A 100 11.01 -3.36 3.48
CA PHE A 100 10.06 -2.70 4.38
C PHE A 100 8.85 -3.58 4.74
N THR A 101 8.55 -4.66 4.01
CA THR A 101 7.45 -5.57 4.36
C THR A 101 7.88 -6.69 5.32
N LEU A 102 9.15 -6.72 5.75
CA LEU A 102 9.69 -7.70 6.68
C LEU A 102 10.15 -7.03 7.97
N ASP A 103 9.65 -7.48 9.12
CA ASP A 103 10.25 -7.19 10.42
C ASP A 103 11.70 -7.69 10.46
N ASN A 104 12.58 -6.95 11.12
CA ASN A 104 14.00 -7.27 11.20
C ASN A 104 14.59 -6.74 12.50
N ARG A 105 14.34 -7.45 13.59
CA ARG A 105 14.62 -7.02 14.97
C ARG A 105 15.49 -8.02 15.68
N GLU A 106 16.49 -7.51 16.40
CA GLU A 106 17.37 -8.31 17.24
C GLU A 106 16.57 -9.07 18.33
N ASN A 107 16.51 -10.40 18.20
CA ASN A 107 16.03 -11.34 19.19
C ASN A 107 16.93 -12.59 19.19
N LEU A 108 17.76 -12.74 20.22
CA LEU A 108 18.73 -13.84 20.35
C LEU A 108 18.09 -15.23 20.47
N ASN A 109 16.78 -15.31 20.70
CA ASN A 109 16.02 -16.57 20.78
C ASN A 109 15.49 -17.03 19.40
N GLU A 110 15.75 -16.28 18.32
CA GLU A 110 15.26 -16.57 16.97
C GLU A 110 16.42 -16.85 15.98
N ALA A 111 16.12 -17.61 14.93
CA ALA A 111 17.11 -17.96 13.91
C ALA A 111 17.66 -16.71 13.19
N ASN A 112 18.99 -16.56 13.15
CA ASN A 112 19.71 -15.35 12.70
C ASN A 112 19.41 -14.13 13.59
N ASN A 113 19.25 -14.35 14.90
CA ASN A 113 18.98 -13.32 15.90
C ASN A 113 17.75 -12.44 15.57
N GLY A 114 16.70 -13.01 14.95
CA GLY A 114 15.49 -12.29 14.54
C GLY A 114 15.65 -11.40 13.29
N PHE A 115 16.81 -11.43 12.62
CA PHE A 115 17.05 -10.67 11.40
C PHE A 115 16.54 -11.41 10.14
N HIS A 116 15.24 -11.31 9.86
CA HIS A 116 14.63 -11.93 8.67
C HIS A 116 15.24 -11.46 7.32
N TRP A 117 15.86 -10.29 7.27
CA TRP A 117 16.54 -9.79 6.07
C TRP A 117 17.75 -10.66 5.68
N GLU A 118 18.47 -11.25 6.66
CA GLU A 118 19.61 -12.13 6.41
C GLU A 118 19.18 -13.46 5.76
N ARG A 119 17.93 -13.89 6.02
CA ARG A 119 17.38 -15.17 5.57
C ARG A 119 17.07 -15.24 4.07
N LEU A 120 17.10 -14.14 3.33
CA LEU A 120 16.69 -14.08 1.91
C LEU A 120 17.34 -15.11 0.98
N LYS A 121 18.56 -15.54 1.28
CA LYS A 121 19.32 -16.54 0.50
C LYS A 121 19.65 -17.81 1.31
N SER A 122 18.89 -18.05 2.38
CA SER A 122 18.96 -19.27 3.20
C SER A 122 18.04 -20.38 2.65
N SER A 123 18.12 -21.57 3.22
CA SER A 123 17.16 -22.67 2.97
C SER A 123 15.74 -22.40 3.50
N GLN A 124 15.53 -21.35 4.29
CA GLN A 124 14.22 -20.93 4.81
C GLN A 124 14.03 -19.42 4.65
N PRO A 125 13.85 -18.91 3.41
CA PRO A 125 13.62 -17.49 3.16
C PRO A 125 12.34 -17.00 3.85
N PRO A 126 12.24 -15.69 4.12
CA PRO A 126 11.02 -15.09 4.64
C PRO A 126 9.89 -15.17 3.61
N GLN A 127 8.64 -15.29 4.10
CA GLN A 127 7.45 -15.32 3.27
C GLN A 127 6.97 -13.88 3.00
N PHE A 128 6.70 -13.57 1.73
CA PHE A 128 6.18 -12.28 1.29
C PHE A 128 4.69 -12.37 0.97
N SER A 129 3.97 -11.25 1.13
CA SER A 129 2.58 -11.10 0.68
C SER A 129 2.46 -11.18 -0.84
N GLU A 130 3.51 -10.81 -1.58
CA GLU A 130 3.64 -11.03 -3.02
C GLU A 130 4.51 -12.27 -3.27
N VAL A 131 3.90 -13.41 -3.63
CA VAL A 131 4.54 -14.73 -3.57
C VAL A 131 5.63 -14.94 -4.63
N CYS A 132 5.51 -14.23 -5.77
CA CYS A 132 6.47 -14.24 -6.87
C CYS A 132 7.35 -12.97 -6.92
N LEU A 133 7.49 -12.28 -5.78
CA LEU A 133 8.36 -11.11 -5.66
C LEU A 133 9.82 -11.49 -5.85
N ASP A 134 10.46 -10.91 -6.88
CA ASP A 134 11.87 -11.12 -7.14
C ASP A 134 12.74 -10.48 -6.04
N THR A 135 13.40 -11.34 -5.28
CA THR A 135 14.33 -11.00 -4.19
C THR A 135 15.77 -11.40 -4.52
N SER A 136 16.06 -11.83 -5.76
CA SER A 136 17.37 -12.31 -6.21
C SER A 136 18.50 -11.30 -6.01
N ILE A 137 18.18 -10.00 -6.09
CA ILE A 137 19.09 -8.88 -5.76
C ILE A 137 19.66 -9.00 -4.34
N GLY A 138 18.87 -9.49 -3.39
CA GLY A 138 19.25 -9.62 -1.98
C GLY A 138 19.68 -8.32 -1.32
N LEU A 139 20.42 -8.45 -0.22
CA LEU A 139 21.02 -7.33 0.50
C LEU A 139 22.18 -6.70 -0.29
N PRO A 140 22.43 -5.39 -0.14
CA PRO A 140 23.69 -4.76 -0.54
C PRO A 140 24.92 -5.52 -0.01
N LYS A 141 26.01 -5.50 -0.77
CA LYS A 141 27.28 -6.10 -0.32
C LYS A 141 27.84 -5.31 0.86
N HIS A 142 28.32 -6.01 1.90
CA HIS A 142 29.03 -5.38 3.01
C HIS A 142 30.36 -4.78 2.51
N ARG A 143 30.60 -3.49 2.79
CA ARG A 143 31.70 -2.70 2.18
C ARG A 143 33.10 -3.28 2.38
N GLN A 144 33.34 -4.03 3.46
CA GLN A 144 34.65 -4.58 3.79
C GLN A 144 34.99 -5.91 3.06
N ASN A 145 34.12 -6.40 2.16
CA ASN A 145 34.33 -7.61 1.32
C ASN A 145 34.64 -8.93 2.06
N GLN A 146 34.66 -8.96 3.40
CA GLN A 146 34.83 -10.19 4.17
C GLN A 146 33.66 -11.15 3.93
N SER A 147 34.00 -12.40 3.60
CA SER A 147 33.05 -13.48 3.31
C SER A 147 32.27 -13.88 4.57
N GLY A 148 31.09 -13.28 4.75
CA GLY A 148 30.23 -13.45 5.94
C GLY A 148 29.63 -12.14 6.49
N GLY A 149 30.02 -10.98 5.96
CA GLY A 149 29.50 -9.68 6.40
C GLY A 149 28.05 -9.43 5.97
N PHE A 150 27.13 -9.22 6.93
CA PHE A 150 25.72 -8.90 6.66
C PHE A 150 25.43 -7.39 6.76
N TRP A 151 24.88 -6.81 5.68
CA TRP A 151 24.39 -5.43 5.67
C TRP A 151 22.89 -5.38 5.97
N PRO A 152 22.36 -4.45 6.79
CA PRO A 152 23.05 -3.44 7.60
C PRO A 152 23.12 -3.85 9.09
N THR A 153 22.92 -5.13 9.42
CA THR A 153 22.81 -5.67 10.79
C THR A 153 24.14 -5.76 11.52
N GLN A 154 25.24 -5.94 10.79
CA GLN A 154 26.60 -5.87 11.31
C GLN A 154 27.21 -4.47 11.10
N ASN A 155 28.36 -4.21 11.74
CA ASN A 155 29.01 -2.89 11.75
C ASN A 155 29.51 -2.47 10.36
N VAL A 156 28.77 -1.60 9.68
CA VAL A 156 29.17 -1.03 8.38
C VAL A 156 29.96 0.25 8.59
N ALA A 157 31.22 0.31 8.15
CA ALA A 157 32.02 1.53 8.17
C ALA A 157 31.40 2.65 7.31
N LEU A 158 31.47 3.88 7.80
CA LEU A 158 31.01 5.05 7.04
C LEU A 158 32.09 5.53 6.07
N GLU A 159 33.34 5.53 6.53
CA GLU A 159 34.57 5.86 5.80
C GLU A 159 35.02 4.73 4.86
N GLY A 160 35.85 5.09 3.89
CA GLY A 160 36.70 4.19 3.11
C GLY A 160 38.06 3.93 3.79
N ALA A 161 38.78 2.92 3.29
CA ALA A 161 40.08 2.52 3.83
C ALA A 161 41.17 3.60 3.69
N GLY A 162 41.08 4.45 2.65
CA GLY A 162 41.98 5.58 2.40
C GLY A 162 41.49 6.94 2.90
N ASP A 163 40.31 7.00 3.52
CA ASP A 163 39.75 8.26 4.03
C ASP A 163 40.53 8.72 5.28
N PRO A 164 40.68 10.04 5.52
CA PRO A 164 41.35 10.57 6.70
C PRO A 164 40.58 10.23 8.00
N SER A 165 41.24 10.42 9.15
CA SER A 165 40.60 10.27 10.46
C SER A 165 39.58 11.38 10.69
N LEU A 166 38.37 11.06 11.19
CA LEU A 166 37.38 12.09 11.57
C LEU A 166 37.86 12.97 12.74
N ARG A 167 38.82 12.48 13.51
CA ARG A 167 39.51 13.18 14.59
C ARG A 167 40.89 12.57 14.80
N GLU A 168 41.89 13.41 15.06
CA GLU A 168 43.19 12.95 15.52
C GLU A 168 43.27 13.08 17.04
N ASP A 169 43.62 11.99 17.72
CA ASP A 169 43.85 11.94 19.18
C ASP A 169 45.30 11.54 19.55
N GLY A 170 46.16 11.39 18.53
CA GLY A 170 47.55 10.97 18.68
C GLY A 170 47.77 9.47 18.90
N VAL A 171 46.71 8.64 18.95
CA VAL A 171 46.82 7.19 19.22
C VAL A 171 46.64 6.36 17.94
N SER A 172 45.57 6.59 17.18
CA SER A 172 45.28 5.85 15.94
C SER A 172 44.14 6.51 15.15
N LYS A 173 43.96 6.17 13.86
CA LYS A 173 42.77 6.57 13.10
C LYS A 173 41.49 6.21 13.85
N ILE A 174 40.52 7.12 13.82
CA ILE A 174 39.19 6.98 14.43
C ILE A 174 38.18 6.83 13.29
N GLU A 175 37.34 5.80 13.39
CA GLU A 175 36.40 5.37 12.35
C GLU A 175 35.00 5.22 12.95
N THR A 176 33.99 5.52 12.13
CA THR A 176 32.57 5.47 12.49
C THR A 176 31.83 4.36 11.78
N PHE A 177 31.06 3.61 12.55
CA PHE A 177 30.29 2.47 12.07
C PHE A 177 28.82 2.69 12.36
N TYR A 178 27.95 2.13 11.54
CA TYR A 178 26.51 2.03 11.82
C TYR A 178 26.05 0.58 11.71
N ARG A 179 25.01 0.23 12.48
CA ARG A 179 24.24 -1.00 12.28
C ARG A 179 22.76 -0.84 12.63
N LEU A 180 21.92 -1.60 11.95
CA LEU A 180 20.51 -1.79 12.24
C LEU A 180 20.36 -2.74 13.43
N ARG A 181 19.84 -2.25 14.56
CA ARG A 181 19.46 -3.07 15.73
C ARG A 181 18.00 -3.53 15.65
N GLY A 182 17.14 -2.76 15.00
CA GLY A 182 15.77 -3.16 14.79
C GLY A 182 15.04 -2.35 13.73
N TYR A 183 14.23 -3.05 12.95
CA TYR A 183 13.16 -2.51 12.15
C TYR A 183 11.87 -3.25 12.50
N SER A 184 10.78 -2.51 12.72
CA SER A 184 9.44 -3.07 12.82
C SER A 184 8.56 -2.49 11.73
N SER A 185 8.03 -3.40 10.91
CA SER A 185 7.01 -3.16 9.87
C SER A 185 5.73 -2.59 10.51
N PRO A 186 4.92 -1.78 9.79
CA PRO A 186 3.65 -1.29 10.32
C PRO A 186 2.58 -2.39 10.47
N GLY A 187 2.91 -3.64 10.12
CA GLY A 187 2.04 -4.81 10.19
C GLY A 187 1.13 -4.95 8.96
N THR A 188 1.08 -6.15 8.39
CA THR A 188 0.33 -6.47 7.15
C THR A 188 -1.18 -6.60 7.39
N SER A 189 -1.81 -5.57 7.99
CA SER A 189 -3.23 -5.56 8.38
C SER A 189 -4.21 -5.38 7.18
N GLY A 190 -3.72 -5.52 5.94
CA GLY A 190 -4.54 -5.87 4.77
C GLY A 190 -4.29 -5.01 3.53
N SER A 191 -5.27 -4.17 3.16
CA SER A 191 -5.25 -3.39 1.91
C SER A 191 -4.12 -2.37 1.83
N THR A 192 -3.45 -2.04 2.92
CA THR A 192 -2.42 -1.02 3.01
C THR A 192 -1.27 -1.51 3.87
N ASP A 193 -0.14 -1.82 3.24
CA ASP A 193 1.15 -1.99 3.94
C ASP A 193 1.75 -0.61 4.24
N ASN A 194 0.90 0.28 4.76
CA ASN A 194 1.14 1.71 4.97
C ASN A 194 0.95 2.03 6.45
N GLY A 195 1.88 2.74 7.05
CA GLY A 195 1.81 3.07 8.47
C GLY A 195 3.12 3.60 9.01
N GLU A 196 3.11 3.94 10.30
CA GLU A 196 4.31 4.30 11.04
C GLU A 196 5.11 3.03 11.36
N ALA A 197 6.39 3.07 11.01
CA ALA A 197 7.35 1.98 11.22
C ALA A 197 8.58 2.54 11.94
N LYS A 198 9.16 1.74 12.84
CA LYS A 198 10.26 2.18 13.69
C LYS A 198 11.59 1.60 13.22
N PHE A 199 12.57 2.49 13.02
CA PHE A 199 13.97 2.13 12.78
C PHE A 199 14.81 2.45 14.01
N ILE A 200 15.62 1.49 14.43
CA ILE A 200 16.56 1.58 15.55
C ILE A 200 17.96 1.33 15.01
N ILE A 201 18.75 2.39 14.85
CA ILE A 201 20.14 2.36 14.35
C ILE A 201 21.10 2.66 15.49
N GLU A 202 22.15 1.86 15.63
CA GLU A 202 23.29 2.16 16.50
C GLU A 202 24.43 2.74 15.67
N GLY A 203 24.88 3.94 16.03
CA GLY A 203 26.12 4.54 15.59
C GLY A 203 27.23 4.31 16.62
N ILE A 204 28.42 3.98 16.13
CA ILE A 204 29.55 3.50 16.94
C ILE A 204 30.80 4.26 16.52
N VAL A 205 31.57 4.74 17.49
CA VAL A 205 32.93 5.25 17.26
C VAL A 205 33.94 4.23 17.80
N ARG A 206 34.90 3.84 16.97
CA ARG A 206 36.00 2.94 17.36
C ARG A 206 37.32 3.49 16.84
N ARG A 207 38.43 3.11 17.50
CA ARG A 207 39.74 3.17 16.86
C ARG A 207 39.82 2.12 15.74
N LYS A 208 40.57 2.43 14.69
CA LYS A 208 40.95 1.46 13.65
C LYS A 208 41.71 0.30 14.30
N ASP A 209 41.53 -0.91 13.80
CA ASP A 209 42.22 -2.15 14.20
C ASP A 209 42.05 -2.57 15.69
N ALA A 210 41.30 -1.81 16.51
CA ALA A 210 40.95 -2.16 17.89
C ALA A 210 39.88 -3.28 17.96
N ALA A 211 39.80 -3.97 19.10
CA ALA A 211 38.86 -5.08 19.32
C ALA A 211 37.38 -4.66 19.09
N PRO A 212 36.48 -5.55 18.62
CA PRO A 212 35.12 -5.18 18.20
C PRO A 212 34.23 -4.53 19.28
N ASP A 213 34.57 -4.76 20.55
CA ASP A 213 33.96 -4.26 21.77
C ASP A 213 34.64 -3.00 22.35
N SER A 214 35.77 -2.57 21.78
CA SER A 214 36.59 -1.44 22.23
C SER A 214 36.04 -0.08 21.79
N TYR A 215 34.81 0.22 22.22
CA TYR A 215 34.06 1.42 21.82
C TYR A 215 34.61 2.71 22.47
N LEU A 216 34.75 3.79 21.69
CA LEU A 216 35.03 5.14 22.21
C LEU A 216 33.75 5.88 22.64
N ALA A 217 32.66 5.65 21.92
CA ALA A 217 31.29 6.08 22.25
C ALA A 217 30.28 5.28 21.41
N ARG A 218 29.04 5.14 21.91
CA ARG A 218 27.92 4.61 21.13
C ARG A 218 26.67 5.48 21.27
N SER A 219 25.86 5.51 20.24
CA SER A 219 24.56 6.19 20.26
C SER A 219 23.51 5.36 19.53
N ARG A 220 22.32 5.23 20.12
CA ARG A 220 21.16 4.57 19.52
C ARG A 220 20.13 5.62 19.11
N LEU A 221 19.89 5.73 17.81
CA LEU A 221 18.81 6.51 17.19
C LEU A 221 17.57 5.62 17.03
N GLU A 222 16.46 6.01 17.64
CA GLU A 222 15.12 5.56 17.25
C GLU A 222 14.44 6.66 16.42
N ARG A 223 14.02 6.33 15.19
CA ARG A 223 13.29 7.22 14.27
C ARG A 223 12.07 6.51 13.70
N SER A 224 10.92 7.20 13.74
CA SER A 224 9.71 6.80 13.02
C SER A 224 9.73 7.22 11.57
N LEU A 225 9.35 6.32 10.67
CA LEU A 225 9.17 6.55 9.24
C LEU A 225 7.74 6.17 8.83
N TYR A 226 7.22 6.81 7.79
CA TYR A 226 5.95 6.42 7.19
C TYR A 226 6.21 5.54 5.97
N ILE A 227 5.88 4.26 6.07
CA ILE A 227 5.95 3.33 4.95
C ILE A 227 4.71 3.54 4.06
N GLN A 228 4.92 3.53 2.75
CA GLN A 228 3.85 3.56 1.75
C GLN A 228 4.07 2.45 0.73
N SER A 229 3.00 1.71 0.43
CA SER A 229 2.96 0.69 -0.60
C SER A 229 1.78 0.92 -1.55
N TRP A 230 2.07 1.02 -2.84
CA TRP A 230 1.07 1.33 -3.87
C TRP A 230 1.39 0.70 -5.23
N VAL A 231 0.38 0.65 -6.11
CA VAL A 231 0.53 0.30 -7.53
C VAL A 231 0.64 1.61 -8.31
N ASP A 232 1.75 1.83 -9.02
CA ASP A 232 1.97 3.08 -9.77
C ASP A 232 0.99 3.18 -10.96
N VAL A 233 0.15 4.22 -10.97
CA VAL A 233 -0.86 4.50 -11.99
C VAL A 233 -0.28 4.66 -13.41
N ASN A 234 1.02 4.96 -13.54
CA ASN A 234 1.71 5.08 -14.82
C ASN A 234 2.27 3.73 -15.30
N ARG A 235 2.66 2.85 -14.36
CA ARG A 235 3.20 1.51 -14.65
C ARG A 235 2.08 0.50 -14.89
N SER A 236 1.50 0.60 -16.08
CA SER A 236 0.34 -0.21 -16.51
C SER A 236 0.59 -1.74 -16.53
N ASN A 237 1.84 -2.17 -16.41
CA ASN A 237 2.26 -3.56 -16.27
C ASN A 237 2.11 -4.12 -14.83
N ASP A 238 1.97 -3.27 -13.81
CA ASP A 238 1.81 -3.72 -12.42
C ASP A 238 0.34 -3.92 -12.02
N TRP A 239 -0.61 -3.29 -12.74
CA TRP A 239 -2.03 -3.35 -12.41
C TRP A 239 -2.67 -4.70 -12.73
N ALA A 240 -3.54 -5.15 -11.83
CA ALA A 240 -4.36 -6.34 -12.04
C ALA A 240 -5.44 -6.08 -13.09
N ILE A 241 -5.38 -6.74 -14.25
CA ILE A 241 -6.41 -6.68 -15.30
C ILE A 241 -7.45 -7.80 -15.14
N LEU A 242 -7.02 -8.95 -14.60
CA LEU A 242 -7.89 -10.01 -14.11
C LEU A 242 -7.47 -10.35 -12.68
N ALA A 243 -8.41 -10.56 -11.76
CA ALA A 243 -8.12 -10.90 -10.38
C ALA A 243 -9.22 -11.76 -9.75
N ALA A 244 -8.84 -12.83 -9.03
CA ALA A 244 -9.76 -13.60 -8.19
C ALA A 244 -9.06 -14.43 -7.10
N HIS A 245 -9.85 -14.94 -6.14
CA HIS A 245 -9.42 -15.97 -5.19
C HIS A 245 -9.43 -17.35 -5.83
N HIS A 246 -10.52 -17.68 -6.54
CA HIS A 246 -10.59 -18.89 -7.37
C HIS A 246 -10.42 -18.53 -8.85
N ILE A 247 -9.46 -19.14 -9.53
CA ILE A 247 -9.22 -18.91 -10.96
C ILE A 247 -9.19 -20.24 -11.69
N GLU A 248 -10.09 -20.39 -12.67
CA GLU A 248 -10.04 -21.41 -13.72
C GLU A 248 -9.83 -20.69 -15.04
N LEU A 249 -8.58 -20.30 -15.31
CA LEU A 249 -8.22 -19.29 -16.31
C LEU A 249 -8.58 -19.71 -17.74
N GLY A 250 -8.41 -20.99 -18.06
CA GLY A 250 -8.59 -21.52 -19.42
C GLY A 250 -7.64 -20.86 -20.42
N PRO A 251 -8.00 -20.88 -21.72
CA PRO A 251 -7.25 -20.17 -22.75
C PRO A 251 -7.48 -18.66 -22.62
N VAL A 252 -6.43 -17.86 -22.50
CA VAL A 252 -6.57 -16.40 -22.37
C VAL A 252 -5.65 -15.61 -23.32
N GLN A 253 -6.22 -14.56 -23.92
CA GLN A 253 -5.53 -13.55 -24.71
C GLN A 253 -5.57 -12.22 -23.95
N LEU A 254 -4.40 -11.75 -23.48
CA LEU A 254 -4.27 -10.52 -22.68
C LEU A 254 -3.69 -9.36 -23.52
N ASN A 255 -4.58 -8.62 -24.19
CA ASN A 255 -4.27 -7.50 -25.08
C ASN A 255 -3.98 -6.19 -24.31
N SER A 256 -3.05 -6.24 -23.36
CA SER A 256 -2.55 -5.13 -22.54
C SER A 256 -1.29 -5.59 -21.77
N PRO A 257 -0.56 -4.76 -21.02
CA PRO A 257 0.64 -5.20 -20.29
C PRO A 257 0.40 -5.70 -18.85
N GLY A 258 -0.81 -5.57 -18.28
CA GLY A 258 -1.09 -5.84 -16.86
C GLY A 258 -1.08 -7.32 -16.43
N GLN A 259 -1.41 -7.58 -15.16
CA GLN A 259 -1.24 -8.89 -14.52
C GLN A 259 -2.56 -9.62 -14.21
N ILE A 260 -2.46 -10.94 -14.06
CA ILE A 260 -3.45 -11.81 -13.44
C ILE A 260 -3.10 -11.90 -11.95
N LEU A 261 -3.91 -11.28 -11.09
CA LEU A 261 -3.69 -11.25 -9.65
C LEU A 261 -4.45 -12.41 -8.97
N TRP A 262 -3.72 -13.41 -8.49
CA TRP A 262 -4.28 -14.61 -7.89
C TRP A 262 -4.19 -14.56 -6.36
N HIS A 263 -5.32 -14.50 -5.67
CA HIS A 263 -5.33 -14.48 -4.21
C HIS A 263 -5.25 -15.90 -3.65
N THR A 264 -4.17 -16.19 -2.94
CA THR A 264 -3.87 -17.51 -2.36
C THR A 264 -3.77 -17.45 -0.83
N SER A 265 -3.56 -18.59 -0.18
CA SER A 265 -3.39 -18.72 1.27
C SER A 265 -1.92 -18.90 1.65
N ASP A 266 -1.58 -18.55 2.89
CA ASP A 266 -0.22 -18.72 3.44
C ASP A 266 0.29 -20.16 3.37
N ASN A 267 -0.60 -21.16 3.51
CA ASN A 267 -0.27 -22.58 3.39
C ASN A 267 0.20 -22.96 1.98
N ASN A 268 -0.37 -22.33 0.95
CA ASN A 268 -0.05 -22.62 -0.45
C ASN A 268 1.17 -21.84 -0.95
N ALA A 269 1.55 -20.75 -0.28
CA ALA A 269 2.59 -19.81 -0.72
C ALA A 269 3.90 -20.51 -1.11
N LYS A 270 4.45 -21.36 -0.22
CA LYS A 270 5.71 -22.08 -0.44
C LYS A 270 5.70 -22.99 -1.67
N ALA A 271 4.56 -23.63 -1.96
CA ALA A 271 4.38 -24.50 -3.11
C ALA A 271 4.17 -23.71 -4.42
N ILE A 272 3.81 -22.43 -4.33
CA ILE A 272 3.64 -21.52 -5.47
C ILE A 272 4.95 -20.80 -5.79
N THR A 273 5.75 -20.41 -4.78
CA THR A 273 7.04 -19.71 -4.98
C THR A 273 7.99 -20.47 -5.91
N SER A 274 8.05 -21.81 -5.81
CA SER A 274 8.87 -22.64 -6.68
C SER A 274 8.38 -22.74 -8.13
N LEU A 275 7.15 -22.30 -8.42
CA LEU A 275 6.51 -22.31 -9.74
C LEU A 275 6.49 -20.92 -10.43
N CYS A 276 6.94 -19.88 -9.74
CA CYS A 276 6.94 -18.50 -10.26
C CYS A 276 7.69 -18.38 -11.59
N ASN A 277 7.04 -17.74 -12.58
CA ASN A 277 7.51 -17.63 -13.97
C ASN A 277 7.68 -18.96 -14.73
N GLN A 278 7.17 -20.09 -14.21
CA GLN A 278 7.23 -21.40 -14.87
C GLN A 278 5.83 -21.87 -15.31
N SER A 279 5.76 -22.76 -16.31
CA SER A 279 4.48 -23.31 -16.82
C SER A 279 3.68 -24.11 -15.77
N GLY A 280 4.31 -24.52 -14.65
CA GLY A 280 3.62 -25.13 -13.52
C GLY A 280 2.59 -24.21 -12.86
N ILE A 281 2.80 -22.89 -12.85
CA ILE A 281 1.85 -21.95 -12.22
C ILE A 281 0.54 -21.84 -13.03
N LEU A 282 0.59 -22.02 -14.35
CA LEU A 282 -0.59 -22.07 -15.21
C LEU A 282 -1.47 -23.28 -14.85
N LYS A 283 -0.86 -24.44 -14.62
CA LYS A 283 -1.58 -25.67 -14.26
C LYS A 283 -2.38 -25.51 -12.96
N GLN A 284 -1.83 -24.83 -11.95
CA GLN A 284 -2.50 -24.56 -10.67
C GLN A 284 -3.81 -23.77 -10.83
N ILE A 285 -3.86 -22.82 -11.76
CA ILE A 285 -5.06 -22.00 -12.05
C ILE A 285 -5.84 -22.46 -13.28
N LYS A 286 -5.68 -23.74 -13.70
CA LYS A 286 -6.27 -24.33 -14.92
C LYS A 286 -6.11 -23.46 -16.17
N GLY A 287 -4.97 -22.79 -16.32
CA GLY A 287 -4.66 -21.86 -17.40
C GLY A 287 -3.97 -22.49 -18.60
N ASN A 288 -4.12 -21.83 -19.75
CA ASN A 288 -3.51 -22.19 -21.02
C ASN A 288 -3.00 -20.93 -21.74
N ASP A 289 -1.78 -21.00 -22.26
CA ASP A 289 -0.98 -19.90 -22.81
C ASP A 289 -1.01 -19.81 -24.35
N ASN A 290 -1.79 -20.65 -25.04
CA ASN A 290 -1.89 -20.70 -26.52
C ASN A 290 -2.21 -19.35 -27.20
N TYR A 291 -2.70 -18.35 -26.44
CA TYR A 291 -3.06 -17.02 -26.94
C TYR A 291 -2.34 -15.85 -26.22
N THR A 292 -1.43 -16.11 -25.28
CA THR A 292 -0.61 -15.08 -24.62
C THR A 292 0.79 -15.61 -24.35
N THR A 293 1.78 -15.11 -25.09
CA THR A 293 3.19 -15.43 -24.83
C THR A 293 3.62 -15.00 -23.42
N ASN A 294 4.40 -15.85 -22.74
CA ASN A 294 4.88 -15.64 -21.38
C ASN A 294 3.78 -15.35 -20.33
N LEU A 295 2.59 -15.93 -20.50
CA LEU A 295 1.47 -15.79 -19.56
C LEU A 295 1.86 -16.15 -18.11
N GLN A 296 2.76 -17.11 -17.92
CA GLN A 296 3.29 -17.53 -16.63
C GLN A 296 4.05 -16.44 -15.86
N SER A 297 4.66 -15.45 -16.54
CA SER A 297 5.30 -14.30 -15.90
C SER A 297 4.36 -13.10 -15.74
N ARG A 298 3.07 -13.27 -16.06
CA ARG A 298 2.01 -12.28 -15.83
C ARG A 298 1.05 -12.69 -14.71
N ILE A 299 1.27 -13.85 -14.10
CA ILE A 299 0.52 -14.33 -12.93
C ILE A 299 1.25 -13.84 -11.68
N TRP A 300 0.54 -13.11 -10.83
CA TRP A 300 1.04 -12.52 -9.59
C TRP A 300 0.23 -13.08 -8.42
N PRO A 301 0.71 -14.13 -7.74
CA PRO A 301 0.02 -14.68 -6.60
C PRO A 301 0.28 -13.82 -5.37
N VAL A 302 -0.78 -13.53 -4.62
CA VAL A 302 -0.76 -12.62 -3.47
C VAL A 302 -1.53 -13.19 -2.28
N ILE A 303 -1.10 -12.80 -1.09
CA ILE A 303 -1.67 -13.19 0.19
C ILE A 303 -2.07 -11.93 0.95
N ASN A 304 -3.22 -11.95 1.62
CA ASN A 304 -3.73 -10.88 2.50
C ASN A 304 -3.97 -9.49 1.87
N GLN A 305 -3.59 -9.26 0.60
CA GLN A 305 -4.01 -8.11 -0.20
C GLN A 305 -5.54 -8.12 -0.35
N LYS A 306 -6.26 -7.18 0.27
CA LYS A 306 -7.73 -7.16 0.24
C LYS A 306 -8.25 -6.68 -1.13
N GLN A 307 -9.32 -7.31 -1.64
CA GLN A 307 -9.98 -6.86 -2.87
C GLN A 307 -10.60 -5.45 -2.71
N PRO A 308 -10.53 -4.57 -3.74
CA PRO A 308 -10.97 -3.18 -3.62
C PRO A 308 -12.43 -3.05 -3.20
N ALA A 309 -12.74 -2.07 -2.35
CA ALA A 309 -14.10 -1.81 -1.89
C ALA A 309 -14.98 -1.19 -3.00
N SER A 310 -16.29 -1.46 -2.98
CA SER A 310 -17.24 -0.85 -3.93
C SER A 310 -17.21 0.68 -3.91
N GLY A 311 -16.88 1.29 -2.77
CA GLY A 311 -16.74 2.74 -2.61
C GLY A 311 -15.66 3.41 -3.47
N ILE A 312 -14.73 2.68 -4.10
CA ILE A 312 -13.82 3.30 -5.08
C ILE A 312 -14.62 3.86 -6.28
N PHE A 313 -15.71 3.19 -6.67
CA PHE A 313 -16.61 3.58 -7.76
C PHE A 313 -17.83 4.36 -7.24
N LYS A 314 -17.60 5.31 -6.32
CA LYS A 314 -18.60 6.25 -5.81
C LYS A 314 -18.03 7.68 -5.86
N SER A 315 -18.55 8.59 -6.69
CA SER A 315 -18.20 10.02 -6.66
C SER A 315 -19.14 10.76 -5.70
N THR A 316 -20.33 11.15 -6.14
CA THR A 316 -21.42 11.61 -5.27
C THR A 316 -22.18 10.40 -4.69
N GLY A 317 -22.31 9.34 -5.48
CA GLY A 317 -23.04 8.12 -5.15
C GLY A 317 -24.54 8.24 -5.36
N SER A 318 -24.98 8.92 -6.42
CA SER A 318 -26.40 9.16 -6.69
C SER A 318 -27.13 7.85 -7.02
N ARG A 319 -27.88 7.32 -6.03
CA ARG A 319 -28.70 6.12 -6.20
C ARG A 319 -29.90 6.36 -7.10
N ASP A 320 -30.24 5.40 -7.94
CA ASP A 320 -31.50 5.37 -8.66
C ASP A 320 -32.66 5.09 -7.69
N THR A 321 -33.71 5.91 -7.78
CA THR A 321 -34.81 5.93 -6.82
C THR A 321 -36.15 5.70 -7.51
N TYR A 322 -37.07 5.05 -6.80
CA TYR A 322 -38.35 4.62 -7.38
C TYR A 322 -39.21 5.87 -7.70
N PRO A 323 -39.95 5.91 -8.82
CA PRO A 323 -40.71 7.09 -9.21
C PRO A 323 -41.72 7.51 -8.12
N GLY A 324 -41.73 8.80 -7.77
CA GLY A 324 -42.55 9.34 -6.68
C GLY A 324 -42.11 8.97 -5.25
N GLN A 325 -41.06 8.16 -5.08
CA GLN A 325 -40.60 7.66 -3.78
C GLN A 325 -39.07 7.86 -3.62
N PRO A 326 -38.60 9.10 -3.39
CA PRO A 326 -37.17 9.44 -3.43
C PRO A 326 -36.34 8.78 -2.31
N SER A 327 -36.97 8.28 -1.25
CA SER A 327 -36.33 7.50 -0.18
C SER A 327 -36.14 6.02 -0.54
N MET A 328 -36.88 5.49 -1.52
CA MET A 328 -36.81 4.09 -1.92
C MET A 328 -35.88 3.90 -3.13
N VAL A 329 -34.96 2.94 -3.02
CA VAL A 329 -34.09 2.55 -4.14
C VAL A 329 -34.92 1.81 -5.18
N ARG A 330 -34.73 2.14 -6.46
CA ARG A 330 -35.33 1.41 -7.57
C ARG A 330 -34.52 0.16 -7.86
N VAL A 331 -35.18 -0.99 -7.90
CA VAL A 331 -34.56 -2.25 -8.31
C VAL A 331 -35.18 -2.68 -9.64
N TRP A 332 -34.32 -2.94 -10.61
CA TRP A 332 -34.71 -3.37 -11.95
C TRP A 332 -34.61 -4.89 -12.10
N ARG A 333 -35.39 -5.42 -13.04
CA ARG A 333 -35.23 -6.75 -13.61
C ARG A 333 -35.36 -6.65 -15.12
N ILE A 334 -34.46 -7.31 -15.82
CA ILE A 334 -34.37 -7.23 -17.29
C ILE A 334 -34.24 -8.65 -17.83
N ASP A 335 -35.31 -9.20 -18.41
CA ASP A 335 -35.44 -10.62 -18.69
C ASP A 335 -36.11 -10.84 -20.07
N ASP A 336 -35.42 -11.49 -21.02
CA ASP A 336 -35.97 -11.74 -22.37
C ASP A 336 -36.34 -13.20 -22.66
N ASP A 337 -36.12 -14.11 -21.71
CA ASP A 337 -36.79 -15.41 -21.71
C ASP A 337 -38.17 -15.36 -21.00
N GLN A 338 -38.62 -16.45 -20.40
CA GLN A 338 -40.06 -16.71 -20.23
C GLN A 338 -40.61 -16.18 -18.92
N TYR A 339 -41.65 -15.32 -19.01
CA TYR A 339 -42.50 -14.84 -17.92
C TYR A 339 -41.77 -14.17 -16.75
N ASN A 340 -41.74 -12.84 -16.76
CA ASN A 340 -41.35 -12.08 -15.56
C ASN A 340 -42.33 -12.36 -14.40
N PRO A 341 -41.88 -12.28 -13.13
CA PRO A 341 -42.65 -12.72 -11.96
C PRO A 341 -43.98 -11.99 -11.79
N SER A 342 -44.89 -12.63 -11.05
CA SER A 342 -46.29 -12.24 -10.90
C SER A 342 -46.48 -10.77 -10.50
N GLY A 343 -47.36 -10.09 -11.24
CA GLY A 343 -47.63 -8.66 -11.14
C GLY A 343 -47.82 -8.02 -12.51
N ASN A 344 -47.84 -6.68 -12.54
CA ASN A 344 -48.19 -5.91 -13.74
C ASN A 344 -47.13 -5.92 -14.86
N CYS A 345 -46.11 -6.79 -14.76
CA CYS A 345 -44.96 -6.80 -15.66
C CYS A 345 -44.68 -8.14 -16.39
N TRP A 346 -45.47 -9.19 -16.15
CA TRP A 346 -45.19 -10.56 -16.63
C TRP A 346 -44.89 -10.72 -18.14
N TRP A 347 -45.55 -9.95 -19.02
CA TRP A 347 -45.32 -9.94 -20.48
C TRP A 347 -44.29 -8.91 -20.98
N ARG A 348 -43.37 -8.42 -20.13
CA ARG A 348 -42.49 -7.29 -20.47
C ARG A 348 -41.04 -7.64 -20.17
N VAL A 349 -40.12 -7.24 -21.06
CA VAL A 349 -38.67 -7.48 -20.87
C VAL A 349 -38.08 -6.70 -19.71
N LEU A 350 -38.65 -5.53 -19.40
CA LEU A 350 -38.09 -4.59 -18.44
C LEU A 350 -39.11 -4.27 -17.35
N CYS A 351 -38.72 -4.56 -16.11
CA CYS A 351 -39.53 -4.43 -14.92
C CYS A 351 -38.78 -3.67 -13.83
N GLN A 352 -39.54 -3.03 -12.94
CA GLN A 352 -39.01 -2.34 -11.76
C GLN A 352 -39.81 -2.70 -10.51
N ARG A 353 -39.19 -2.56 -9.34
CA ARG A 353 -39.84 -2.60 -8.02
C ARG A 353 -39.13 -1.61 -7.08
N SER A 354 -39.76 -1.22 -5.98
CA SER A 354 -39.02 -0.60 -4.89
C SER A 354 -38.16 -1.64 -4.18
N ASN A 355 -37.07 -1.23 -3.53
CA ASN A 355 -36.22 -2.12 -2.73
C ASN A 355 -37.00 -2.81 -1.60
N GLN A 356 -38.05 -2.18 -1.07
CA GLN A 356 -38.95 -2.76 -0.06
C GLN A 356 -39.95 -3.76 -0.66
N SER A 357 -40.56 -3.47 -1.80
CA SER A 357 -41.53 -4.37 -2.47
C SER A 357 -40.92 -5.70 -2.95
N GLY A 358 -41.76 -6.74 -3.03
CA GLY A 358 -41.52 -7.95 -3.82
C GLY A 358 -42.19 -7.94 -5.20
N ALA A 359 -43.32 -7.25 -5.34
CA ALA A 359 -44.10 -7.17 -6.58
C ALA A 359 -43.47 -6.20 -7.60
N TYR A 360 -43.53 -6.59 -8.88
CA TYR A 360 -42.95 -5.87 -10.02
C TYR A 360 -44.00 -5.08 -10.82
N SER A 361 -43.60 -3.88 -11.26
CA SER A 361 -44.38 -2.98 -12.12
C SER A 361 -43.61 -2.67 -13.41
N THR A 362 -44.33 -2.17 -14.42
CA THR A 362 -43.71 -1.60 -15.62
C THR A 362 -43.21 -0.18 -15.37
N PRO A 363 -41.98 0.17 -15.78
CA PRO A 363 -41.56 1.55 -15.86
C PRO A 363 -42.33 2.30 -16.96
N ALA A 364 -42.64 3.57 -16.72
CA ALA A 364 -43.29 4.46 -17.70
C ALA A 364 -42.25 5.22 -18.54
N ASN A 365 -42.67 5.68 -19.73
CA ASN A 365 -41.97 6.66 -20.57
C ASN A 365 -40.53 6.31 -21.04
N LEU A 366 -40.14 5.03 -20.99
CA LEU A 366 -38.83 4.55 -21.45
C LEU A 366 -38.80 4.26 -22.96
N ASP A 367 -37.64 4.57 -23.56
CA ASP A 367 -37.29 4.23 -24.94
C ASP A 367 -37.03 2.71 -25.06
N SER A 368 -38.09 1.94 -25.33
CA SER A 368 -37.99 0.50 -25.56
C SER A 368 -38.77 0.05 -26.80
N ARG A 369 -38.04 -0.47 -27.79
CA ARG A 369 -38.59 -1.05 -29.02
C ARG A 369 -38.65 -2.56 -28.84
N ARG A 370 -39.80 -3.19 -29.09
CA ARG A 370 -40.02 -4.64 -28.88
C ARG A 370 -40.49 -5.33 -30.15
N LEU A 371 -39.98 -6.52 -30.40
CA LEU A 371 -40.35 -7.39 -31.50
C LEU A 371 -40.57 -8.81 -30.97
N TRP A 372 -41.75 -9.37 -31.20
CA TRP A 372 -42.03 -10.79 -30.93
C TRP A 372 -41.56 -11.63 -32.11
N ARG A 373 -40.81 -12.70 -31.84
CA ARG A 373 -40.37 -13.67 -32.85
C ARG A 373 -40.62 -15.08 -32.35
N ARG A 374 -41.03 -15.97 -33.25
CA ARG A 374 -41.21 -17.39 -32.94
C ARG A 374 -39.92 -18.13 -33.31
N ILE A 375 -39.23 -18.70 -32.32
CA ILE A 375 -37.98 -19.47 -32.51
C ILE A 375 -38.14 -20.80 -31.80
N ASN A 376 -37.76 -21.90 -32.47
CA ASN A 376 -37.93 -23.28 -32.00
C ASN A 376 -39.36 -23.53 -31.48
N GLY A 377 -40.36 -23.08 -32.25
CA GLY A 377 -41.79 -23.17 -31.92
C GLY A 377 -42.31 -22.18 -30.85
N ARG A 378 -41.44 -21.63 -29.98
CA ARG A 378 -41.82 -20.76 -28.85
C ARG A 378 -41.81 -19.29 -29.23
N TRP A 379 -42.74 -18.51 -28.69
CA TRP A 379 -42.70 -17.05 -28.75
C TRP A 379 -41.62 -16.52 -27.80
N GLN A 380 -40.75 -15.66 -28.31
CA GLN A 380 -39.69 -14.99 -27.55
C GLN A 380 -39.67 -13.52 -27.93
N THR A 381 -39.47 -12.67 -26.92
CA THR A 381 -39.43 -11.22 -27.07
C THR A 381 -37.99 -10.76 -27.34
N THR A 382 -37.83 -9.83 -28.26
CA THR A 382 -36.55 -9.13 -28.53
C THR A 382 -36.78 -7.67 -28.24
N ALA A 383 -35.98 -7.07 -27.36
CA ALA A 383 -36.09 -5.65 -27.06
C ALA A 383 -34.76 -4.91 -27.30
N THR A 384 -34.83 -3.71 -27.87
CA THR A 384 -33.80 -2.69 -27.68
C THR A 384 -34.33 -1.73 -26.64
N ILE A 385 -33.66 -1.69 -25.49
CA ILE A 385 -33.94 -0.85 -24.33
C ILE A 385 -32.85 0.20 -24.25
N ARG A 386 -33.21 1.47 -24.15
CA ARG A 386 -32.30 2.55 -23.76
C ARG A 386 -32.69 3.10 -22.40
N LEU A 387 -31.72 3.17 -21.49
CA LEU A 387 -31.83 3.92 -20.23
C LEU A 387 -31.11 5.26 -20.41
N LYS A 388 -31.87 6.34 -20.52
CA LYS A 388 -31.36 7.71 -20.67
C LYS A 388 -30.99 8.35 -19.33
N GLU A 389 -30.26 9.45 -19.38
CA GLU A 389 -29.86 10.18 -18.15
C GLU A 389 -31.06 10.65 -17.30
N LYS A 390 -32.21 10.89 -17.93
CA LYS A 390 -33.48 11.23 -17.25
C LYS A 390 -34.27 10.03 -16.70
N ASP A 391 -33.93 8.80 -17.10
CA ASP A 391 -34.72 7.59 -16.81
C ASP A 391 -34.26 6.91 -15.51
N ILE A 392 -32.95 6.94 -15.27
CA ILE A 392 -32.25 6.46 -14.08
C ILE A 392 -31.63 7.66 -13.35
N CYS A 393 -31.60 7.68 -12.01
CA CYS A 393 -30.99 8.76 -11.21
C CYS A 393 -31.41 10.18 -11.67
N ALA A 394 -32.69 10.36 -12.00
CA ALA A 394 -33.23 11.60 -12.56
C ALA A 394 -32.98 12.81 -11.64
N GLY A 395 -32.53 13.93 -12.20
CA GLY A 395 -32.24 15.16 -11.46
C GLY A 395 -31.01 15.11 -10.54
N LYS A 396 -30.19 14.06 -10.60
CA LYS A 396 -29.00 13.89 -9.73
C LYS A 396 -27.70 14.00 -10.51
N SER A 397 -26.74 14.72 -9.95
CA SER A 397 -25.40 14.92 -10.50
C SER A 397 -24.39 13.87 -9.99
N GLY A 398 -23.20 13.87 -10.59
CA GLY A 398 -22.18 12.85 -10.38
C GLY A 398 -22.58 11.51 -11.01
N ASP A 399 -22.09 10.43 -10.43
CA ASP A 399 -22.24 9.04 -10.86
C ASP A 399 -23.60 8.42 -10.48
N CYS A 400 -24.17 7.59 -11.36
CA CYS A 400 -25.47 6.97 -11.17
C CYS A 400 -25.35 5.48 -10.78
N HIS A 401 -25.89 5.11 -9.61
CA HIS A 401 -25.95 3.72 -9.15
C HIS A 401 -27.34 3.12 -9.39
N ILE A 402 -27.44 2.16 -10.31
CA ILE A 402 -28.66 1.37 -10.56
C ILE A 402 -28.53 -0.01 -9.91
N TYR A 403 -29.65 -0.55 -9.42
CA TYR A 403 -29.70 -1.82 -8.70
C TYR A 403 -30.54 -2.84 -9.46
N VAL A 404 -30.08 -4.09 -9.55
CA VAL A 404 -30.74 -5.15 -10.31
C VAL A 404 -30.85 -6.45 -9.50
N ASP A 405 -31.99 -7.14 -9.59
CA ASP A 405 -32.13 -8.51 -9.05
C ASP A 405 -31.58 -9.54 -10.05
N ARG A 406 -31.93 -9.38 -11.33
CA ARG A 406 -31.53 -10.26 -12.44
C ARG A 406 -31.46 -9.47 -13.74
N ILE A 407 -30.43 -9.73 -14.53
CA ILE A 407 -30.41 -9.43 -15.96
C ILE A 407 -30.20 -10.74 -16.72
N ASN A 408 -31.06 -11.05 -17.68
CA ASN A 408 -31.01 -12.30 -18.41
C ASN A 408 -31.47 -12.06 -19.85
N LEU A 409 -30.51 -12.00 -20.76
CA LEU A 409 -30.72 -11.57 -22.14
C LEU A 409 -30.13 -12.64 -23.06
N SER A 410 -30.97 -13.24 -23.89
CA SER A 410 -30.55 -14.12 -24.98
C SER A 410 -30.22 -13.35 -26.26
N ARG A 411 -30.90 -12.22 -26.49
CA ARG A 411 -30.90 -11.46 -27.76
C ARG A 411 -31.17 -9.96 -27.64
N SER A 412 -31.68 -9.52 -26.50
CA SER A 412 -32.07 -8.12 -26.28
C SER A 412 -30.86 -7.25 -25.98
N GLN A 413 -31.03 -5.96 -26.25
CA GLN A 413 -29.99 -4.94 -26.15
C GLN A 413 -30.36 -3.94 -25.07
N LEU A 414 -29.44 -3.69 -24.14
CA LEU A 414 -29.52 -2.70 -23.08
C LEU A 414 -28.45 -1.63 -23.31
N LEU A 415 -28.89 -0.47 -23.77
CA LEU A 415 -28.05 0.69 -24.05
C LEU A 415 -28.16 1.67 -22.87
N ILE A 416 -27.05 1.99 -22.22
CA ILE A 416 -27.03 2.83 -21.03
C ILE A 416 -26.28 4.13 -21.35
N GLU A 417 -26.97 5.27 -21.29
CA GLU A 417 -26.32 6.57 -21.55
C GLU A 417 -25.33 6.92 -20.43
N ASN A 418 -24.03 6.88 -20.75
CA ASN A 418 -22.95 7.14 -19.79
C ASN A 418 -21.87 8.11 -20.29
N SER A 419 -22.10 8.84 -21.39
CA SER A 419 -21.17 9.86 -21.91
C SER A 419 -20.92 10.99 -20.90
N ASN A 420 -21.97 11.42 -20.19
CA ASN A 420 -21.96 12.62 -19.35
C ASN A 420 -21.48 12.26 -17.94
N ARG A 421 -22.15 11.30 -17.31
CA ARG A 421 -21.78 10.67 -16.03
C ARG A 421 -21.53 9.16 -16.17
N PRO A 422 -20.68 8.54 -15.35
CA PRO A 422 -20.56 7.08 -15.33
C PRO A 422 -21.77 6.42 -14.66
N VAL A 423 -21.98 5.13 -14.96
CA VAL A 423 -23.07 4.32 -14.39
C VAL A 423 -22.50 3.05 -13.75
N VAL A 424 -23.02 2.73 -12.57
CA VAL A 424 -22.68 1.55 -11.77
C VAL A 424 -23.90 0.65 -11.64
N ILE A 425 -23.78 -0.61 -12.06
CA ILE A 425 -24.81 -1.65 -11.92
C ILE A 425 -24.48 -2.50 -10.70
N HIS A 426 -25.37 -2.49 -9.71
CA HIS A 426 -25.30 -3.34 -8.52
C HIS A 426 -26.18 -4.56 -8.71
N LEU A 427 -25.58 -5.74 -8.89
CA LEU A 427 -26.28 -7.01 -8.75
C LEU A 427 -26.55 -7.28 -7.27
N LEU A 428 -27.82 -7.24 -6.89
CA LEU A 428 -28.30 -7.60 -5.55
C LEU A 428 -28.21 -9.11 -5.33
N GLY A 429 -28.52 -9.56 -4.10
CA GLY A 429 -28.69 -10.97 -3.79
C GLY A 429 -30.14 -11.44 -3.88
N PRO A 430 -30.37 -12.76 -3.90
CA PRO A 430 -31.72 -13.31 -3.81
C PRO A 430 -32.36 -12.83 -2.50
N LYS A 431 -33.52 -12.16 -2.60
CA LYS A 431 -34.31 -11.81 -1.41
C LYS A 431 -34.77 -13.09 -0.73
N GLN A 432 -34.30 -13.33 0.49
CA GLN A 432 -35.03 -14.20 1.41
C GLN A 432 -36.42 -13.61 1.65
N ARG A 433 -37.44 -14.48 1.75
CA ARG A 433 -38.89 -14.16 1.78
C ARG A 433 -39.41 -13.59 0.44
N HIS A 434 -40.00 -14.46 -0.38
CA HIS A 434 -41.46 -14.61 -0.48
C HIS A 434 -41.77 -16.11 -0.60
N THR A 435 -42.79 -16.61 0.09
CA THR A 435 -43.18 -18.03 0.05
C THR A 435 -44.02 -18.31 -1.20
N GLY A 436 -43.56 -19.20 -2.08
CA GLY A 436 -44.34 -19.69 -3.22
C GLY A 436 -43.67 -19.61 -4.60
N THR A 437 -42.48 -19.00 -4.71
CA THR A 437 -41.65 -19.08 -5.92
C THR A 437 -40.29 -19.69 -5.60
N ASN A 438 -39.77 -20.52 -6.51
CA ASN A 438 -38.38 -20.94 -6.47
C ASN A 438 -37.51 -19.67 -6.53
N SER A 439 -36.59 -19.51 -5.58
CA SER A 439 -35.69 -18.35 -5.53
C SER A 439 -34.76 -18.37 -6.73
N GLU A 440 -35.09 -17.63 -7.78
CA GLU A 440 -34.28 -17.61 -9.00
C GLU A 440 -32.87 -17.05 -8.76
N PRO A 441 -31.84 -17.51 -9.50
CA PRO A 441 -30.47 -17.05 -9.28
C PRO A 441 -30.31 -15.56 -9.58
N ALA A 442 -29.90 -14.79 -8.57
CA ALA A 442 -29.55 -13.38 -8.74
C ALA A 442 -28.29 -13.28 -9.59
N SER A 443 -28.46 -12.98 -10.88
CA SER A 443 -27.43 -13.19 -11.91
C SER A 443 -27.55 -12.20 -13.08
N ILE A 444 -26.45 -12.05 -13.83
CA ILE A 444 -26.37 -11.35 -15.11
C ILE A 444 -25.96 -12.38 -16.17
N THR A 445 -26.90 -12.87 -16.96
CA THR A 445 -26.65 -13.90 -18.00
C THR A 445 -26.85 -13.32 -19.39
N LEU A 446 -25.80 -13.34 -20.21
CA LEU A 446 -25.74 -12.65 -21.50
C LEU A 446 -25.35 -13.61 -22.63
N GLY A 447 -26.35 -14.15 -23.32
CA GLY A 447 -26.17 -14.99 -24.50
C GLY A 447 -25.52 -14.25 -25.67
N ARG A 448 -24.99 -15.01 -26.62
CA ARG A 448 -24.18 -14.53 -27.77
C ARG A 448 -24.81 -13.39 -28.58
N GLN A 449 -26.14 -13.31 -28.66
CA GLN A 449 -26.86 -12.28 -29.44
C GLN A 449 -27.33 -11.09 -28.59
N ALA A 450 -27.20 -11.16 -27.26
CA ALA A 450 -27.53 -10.06 -26.37
C ALA A 450 -26.45 -8.96 -26.37
N LEU A 451 -26.79 -7.80 -25.83
CA LEU A 451 -25.86 -6.70 -25.65
C LEU A 451 -26.19 -5.90 -24.37
N ILE A 452 -25.19 -5.63 -23.54
CA ILE A 452 -25.20 -4.53 -22.58
C ILE A 452 -23.99 -3.64 -22.91
N CYS A 453 -24.20 -2.34 -23.13
CA CYS A 453 -23.06 -1.43 -23.24
C CYS A 453 -23.39 0.02 -22.89
N GLY A 454 -22.34 0.75 -22.50
CA GLY A 454 -22.36 2.20 -22.38
C GLY A 454 -22.45 2.85 -23.75
N VAL A 455 -23.34 3.83 -23.91
CA VAL A 455 -23.51 4.62 -25.12
C VAL A 455 -23.40 6.10 -24.82
N ASN A 456 -23.10 6.88 -25.85
CA ASN A 456 -23.26 8.34 -25.79
C ASN A 456 -24.75 8.71 -25.87
N THR A 457 -25.14 9.87 -25.36
CA THR A 457 -26.52 10.38 -25.40
C THR A 457 -27.14 10.23 -26.80
N ASN A 458 -28.33 9.62 -26.87
CA ASN A 458 -29.06 9.24 -28.10
C ASN A 458 -28.32 8.32 -29.11
N SER A 459 -27.11 7.83 -28.83
CA SER A 459 -26.38 6.88 -29.69
C SER A 459 -26.92 5.44 -29.58
N ASN A 460 -26.87 4.68 -30.68
CA ASN A 460 -27.06 3.22 -30.67
C ASN A 460 -25.72 2.45 -30.58
N SER A 461 -24.58 3.12 -30.79
CA SER A 461 -23.25 2.51 -30.82
C SER A 461 -22.57 2.58 -29.45
N CYS A 462 -22.05 1.44 -28.99
CA CYS A 462 -21.27 1.32 -27.77
C CYS A 462 -20.02 2.21 -27.81
N ASN A 463 -19.81 3.04 -26.79
CA ASN A 463 -18.78 4.08 -26.79
C ASN A 463 -17.37 3.61 -26.37
N GLN A 464 -17.22 2.32 -26.03
CA GLN A 464 -15.94 1.69 -25.66
C GLN A 464 -15.22 2.37 -24.47
N ARG A 465 -16.00 2.86 -23.49
CA ARG A 465 -15.54 3.49 -22.25
C ARG A 465 -15.81 2.59 -21.02
N PRO A 466 -15.06 1.50 -20.82
CA PRO A 466 -15.32 0.52 -19.77
C PRO A 466 -15.17 1.10 -18.35
N GLU A 467 -14.36 2.14 -18.17
CA GLU A 467 -14.23 2.89 -16.90
C GLU A 467 -15.52 3.62 -16.48
N ARG A 468 -16.48 3.80 -17.41
CA ARG A 468 -17.76 4.49 -17.19
C ARG A 468 -18.97 3.56 -17.13
N LEU A 469 -18.77 2.25 -17.31
CA LEU A 469 -19.79 1.23 -17.08
C LEU A 469 -19.22 0.18 -16.12
N VAL A 470 -19.53 0.33 -14.84
CA VAL A 470 -19.07 -0.59 -13.79
C VAL A 470 -20.20 -1.57 -13.47
N ILE A 471 -19.90 -2.86 -13.36
CA ILE A 471 -20.80 -3.89 -12.84
C ILE A 471 -20.18 -4.47 -11.58
N MET A 472 -20.92 -4.47 -10.48
CA MET A 472 -20.49 -5.02 -9.19
C MET A 472 -21.62 -5.78 -8.50
N THR A 473 -21.32 -6.40 -7.36
CA THR A 473 -22.35 -6.99 -6.50
C THR A 473 -22.22 -6.49 -5.07
N ASP A 474 -23.37 -6.28 -4.42
CA ASP A 474 -23.48 -5.96 -2.99
C ASP A 474 -23.54 -7.22 -2.11
N ALA A 475 -23.15 -8.37 -2.67
CA ALA A 475 -23.06 -9.65 -1.98
C ALA A 475 -22.15 -9.60 -0.74
N THR A 476 -22.60 -10.23 0.34
CA THR A 476 -21.84 -10.40 1.59
C THR A 476 -21.30 -11.83 1.75
N GLN A 477 -21.92 -12.82 1.11
CA GLN A 477 -21.56 -14.23 1.17
C GLN A 477 -20.59 -14.60 0.05
N LYS A 478 -19.50 -15.29 0.39
CA LYS A 478 -18.56 -15.85 -0.61
C LYS A 478 -19.30 -16.86 -1.49
N PRO A 479 -19.12 -16.85 -2.83
CA PRO A 479 -19.71 -17.83 -3.72
C PRO A 479 -18.95 -19.17 -3.66
N ASP A 480 -19.67 -20.26 -3.93
CA ASP A 480 -19.11 -21.61 -4.10
C ASP A 480 -18.31 -21.72 -5.41
N GLN A 481 -17.14 -21.09 -5.45
CA GLN A 481 -16.17 -21.10 -6.56
C GLN A 481 -16.85 -20.95 -7.94
N CYS A 482 -16.87 -22.04 -8.74
CA CYS A 482 -17.49 -22.09 -10.07
C CYS A 482 -18.85 -22.81 -10.12
N SER A 483 -19.29 -23.48 -9.04
CA SER A 483 -20.61 -24.12 -8.96
C SER A 483 -21.71 -23.16 -8.49
N GLY A 484 -21.35 -22.10 -7.76
CA GLY A 484 -22.29 -21.08 -7.27
C GLY A 484 -23.09 -20.40 -8.39
N GLN A 485 -24.41 -20.36 -8.23
CA GLN A 485 -25.36 -19.82 -9.22
C GLN A 485 -25.78 -18.37 -8.94
N ASN A 486 -25.82 -17.98 -7.65
CA ASN A 486 -26.09 -16.61 -7.23
C ASN A 486 -24.86 -15.70 -7.37
N HIS A 487 -25.11 -14.39 -7.46
CA HIS A 487 -24.08 -13.35 -7.60
C HIS A 487 -23.14 -13.60 -8.78
N ARG A 488 -23.70 -14.10 -9.88
CA ARG A 488 -22.95 -14.61 -11.03
C ARG A 488 -23.13 -13.74 -12.27
N ILE A 489 -22.04 -13.50 -13.00
CA ILE A 489 -22.07 -12.98 -14.37
C ILE A 489 -21.68 -14.12 -15.33
N ASN A 490 -22.52 -14.37 -16.34
CA ASN A 490 -22.28 -15.31 -17.43
C ASN A 490 -22.16 -14.53 -18.74
N LEU A 491 -21.01 -14.65 -19.42
CA LEU A 491 -20.68 -13.90 -20.64
C LEU A 491 -20.52 -14.83 -21.86
N ALA A 492 -20.95 -14.36 -23.02
CA ALA A 492 -20.76 -15.04 -24.30
C ALA A 492 -20.45 -14.05 -25.44
N GLY A 493 -19.48 -14.37 -26.30
CA GLY A 493 -19.20 -13.62 -27.52
C GLY A 493 -18.76 -12.18 -27.25
N ARG A 494 -19.59 -11.21 -27.66
CA ARG A 494 -19.34 -9.76 -27.47
C ARG A 494 -20.48 -9.07 -26.72
N SER A 495 -21.25 -9.82 -25.92
CA SER A 495 -22.48 -9.33 -25.28
C SER A 495 -22.24 -8.29 -24.16
N LEU A 496 -21.02 -8.19 -23.65
CA LEU A 496 -20.55 -7.10 -22.80
C LEU A 496 -19.21 -6.58 -23.36
N PRO A 497 -19.21 -5.73 -24.39
CA PRO A 497 -17.99 -5.41 -25.14
C PRO A 497 -17.05 -4.47 -24.37
N ALA A 498 -17.60 -3.59 -23.53
CA ALA A 498 -16.82 -2.67 -22.70
C ALA A 498 -17.47 -2.44 -21.32
N ALA A 499 -16.83 -2.92 -20.25
CA ALA A 499 -17.23 -2.68 -18.86
C ALA A 499 -16.09 -2.97 -17.86
N TRP A 500 -16.16 -2.35 -16.68
CA TRP A 500 -15.40 -2.78 -15.50
C TRP A 500 -16.23 -3.76 -14.67
N ILE A 501 -15.64 -4.84 -14.19
CA ILE A 501 -16.32 -5.82 -13.34
C ILE A 501 -15.66 -5.88 -11.96
N LEU A 502 -16.42 -5.69 -10.88
CA LEU A 502 -16.00 -5.79 -9.46
C LEU A 502 -16.95 -6.70 -8.65
N MET A 503 -16.83 -8.01 -8.84
CA MET A 503 -17.66 -9.04 -8.20
C MET A 503 -17.01 -9.55 -6.91
N ARG A 504 -16.81 -8.67 -5.91
CA ARG A 504 -16.04 -8.95 -4.67
C ARG A 504 -16.43 -10.23 -3.93
N GLN A 505 -17.69 -10.60 -4.01
CA GLN A 505 -18.28 -11.81 -3.44
C GLN A 505 -19.20 -12.47 -4.49
N GLY A 506 -18.69 -12.62 -5.70
CA GLY A 506 -19.43 -13.19 -6.83
C GLY A 506 -18.53 -13.79 -7.90
N THR A 507 -19.15 -14.52 -8.83
CA THR A 507 -18.47 -15.34 -9.83
C THR A 507 -18.63 -14.73 -11.22
N VAL A 508 -17.54 -14.62 -11.98
CA VAL A 508 -17.54 -14.25 -13.40
C VAL A 508 -17.21 -15.49 -14.21
N SER A 509 -18.05 -15.87 -15.17
CA SER A 509 -17.82 -17.06 -15.98
C SER A 509 -18.21 -16.89 -17.45
N LEU A 510 -17.66 -17.75 -18.30
CA LEU A 510 -17.92 -17.75 -19.73
C LEU A 510 -18.86 -18.90 -20.14
N GLN A 511 -19.69 -18.65 -21.15
CA GLN A 511 -20.54 -19.63 -21.84
C GLN A 511 -20.14 -19.82 -23.32
N GLU A 512 -19.40 -18.86 -23.87
CA GLU A 512 -18.72 -18.96 -25.18
C GLU A 512 -17.38 -18.22 -25.12
N ALA A 513 -16.56 -18.36 -26.15
CA ALA A 513 -15.37 -17.53 -26.33
C ALA A 513 -15.77 -16.04 -26.32
N THR A 514 -15.18 -15.26 -25.41
CA THR A 514 -15.67 -13.94 -25.01
C THR A 514 -14.62 -12.85 -25.22
N GLN A 515 -15.05 -11.68 -25.70
CA GLN A 515 -14.22 -10.48 -25.83
C GLN A 515 -14.74 -9.37 -24.92
N LEU A 516 -13.85 -8.83 -24.07
CA LEU A 516 -14.13 -7.71 -23.18
C LEU A 516 -12.98 -6.68 -23.27
N GLN A 517 -13.32 -5.42 -23.52
CA GLN A 517 -12.46 -4.29 -23.18
C GLN A 517 -12.80 -3.86 -21.75
N GLY A 518 -11.83 -3.87 -20.84
CA GLY A 518 -12.10 -3.66 -19.42
C GLY A 518 -11.17 -4.39 -18.48
N VAL A 519 -11.70 -4.68 -17.30
CA VAL A 519 -11.00 -5.28 -16.15
C VAL A 519 -11.97 -6.22 -15.43
N ILE A 520 -11.49 -7.37 -14.98
CA ILE A 520 -12.28 -8.37 -14.24
C ILE A 520 -11.70 -8.58 -12.84
N TRP A 521 -12.30 -7.96 -11.83
CA TRP A 521 -12.02 -8.24 -10.42
C TRP A 521 -13.21 -9.01 -9.84
N SER A 522 -12.98 -10.19 -9.26
CA SER A 522 -14.05 -11.10 -8.82
C SER A 522 -13.63 -11.94 -7.62
N HIS A 523 -14.55 -12.60 -6.93
CA HIS A 523 -14.17 -13.65 -5.98
C HIS A 523 -13.71 -14.90 -6.73
N SER A 524 -14.44 -15.27 -7.79
CA SER A 524 -14.18 -16.45 -8.61
C SER A 524 -14.25 -16.11 -10.10
N TYR A 525 -13.25 -16.56 -10.86
CA TYR A 525 -13.23 -16.48 -12.33
C TYR A 525 -13.23 -17.88 -12.94
N CYS A 526 -14.15 -18.16 -13.87
CA CYS A 526 -14.41 -19.50 -14.40
C CYS A 526 -14.55 -19.48 -15.93
N SER A 527 -13.47 -19.79 -16.65
CA SER A 527 -13.49 -19.87 -18.13
C SER A 527 -14.41 -20.95 -18.68
N ASN A 528 -14.68 -22.02 -17.91
CA ASN A 528 -15.35 -23.24 -18.36
C ASN A 528 -14.72 -23.84 -19.64
N GLY A 529 -13.42 -23.61 -19.86
CA GLY A 529 -12.69 -24.01 -21.08
C GLY A 529 -12.82 -23.05 -22.27
N HIS A 530 -13.70 -22.04 -22.20
CA HIS A 530 -13.84 -21.04 -23.27
C HIS A 530 -12.74 -19.97 -23.23
N ARG A 531 -12.36 -19.45 -24.40
CA ARG A 531 -11.31 -18.42 -24.50
C ARG A 531 -11.80 -17.05 -24.00
N LEU A 532 -11.04 -16.41 -23.11
CA LEU A 532 -11.16 -14.98 -22.83
C LEU A 532 -10.21 -14.17 -23.71
N SER A 533 -10.70 -13.07 -24.30
CA SER A 533 -9.88 -12.02 -24.90
C SER A 533 -10.13 -10.72 -24.15
N LEU A 534 -9.20 -10.33 -23.28
CA LEU A 534 -9.30 -9.17 -22.40
C LEU A 534 -8.35 -8.06 -22.85
N SER A 535 -8.86 -6.85 -23.08
CA SER A 535 -8.05 -5.66 -23.35
C SER A 535 -8.25 -4.59 -22.26
N ALA A 536 -7.17 -4.19 -21.61
CA ALA A 536 -7.16 -3.05 -20.68
C ALA A 536 -6.56 -1.78 -21.32
N GLN A 537 -6.61 -1.69 -22.65
CA GLN A 537 -6.23 -0.50 -23.42
C GLN A 537 -7.47 0.36 -23.72
N THR A 538 -7.22 1.60 -24.16
CA THR A 538 -8.26 2.52 -24.68
C THR A 538 -7.78 3.11 -26.00
N ASN A 539 -8.67 3.74 -26.76
CA ASN A 539 -8.35 4.32 -28.08
C ASN A 539 -7.62 5.68 -27.95
N GLY A 540 -6.74 5.84 -26.96
CA GLY A 540 -6.03 7.08 -26.65
C GLY A 540 -4.72 6.84 -25.91
N SER A 541 -3.97 7.91 -25.66
CA SER A 541 -2.59 7.86 -25.13
C SER A 541 -2.47 7.49 -23.63
N SER A 542 -3.59 7.27 -22.93
CA SER A 542 -3.60 6.93 -21.51
C SER A 542 -4.22 5.55 -21.24
N SER A 543 -3.64 4.83 -20.28
CA SER A 543 -4.12 3.50 -19.90
C SER A 543 -5.48 3.55 -19.21
N LEU A 544 -6.25 2.47 -19.32
CA LEU A 544 -7.56 2.35 -18.69
C LEU A 544 -7.48 2.57 -17.16
N MET A 545 -6.43 2.08 -16.52
CA MET A 545 -6.18 2.25 -15.09
C MET A 545 -6.01 3.74 -14.72
N LYS A 546 -5.32 4.53 -15.56
CA LYS A 546 -5.14 5.97 -15.35
C LYS A 546 -6.45 6.74 -15.57
N GLN A 547 -7.22 6.39 -16.60
CA GLN A 547 -8.53 7.01 -16.85
C GLN A 547 -9.53 6.72 -15.72
N ALA A 548 -9.60 5.48 -15.24
CA ALA A 548 -10.42 5.12 -14.09
C ALA A 548 -9.96 5.82 -12.81
N SER A 549 -8.65 5.86 -12.53
CA SER A 549 -8.08 6.55 -11.36
C SER A 549 -8.43 8.04 -11.31
N THR A 550 -8.39 8.73 -12.46
CA THR A 550 -8.82 10.13 -12.57
C THR A 550 -10.35 10.28 -12.48
N LEU A 551 -11.12 9.54 -13.26
CA LEU A 551 -12.60 9.63 -13.28
C LEU A 551 -13.23 9.36 -11.91
N TRP A 552 -12.64 8.44 -11.15
CA TRP A 552 -13.13 7.99 -9.86
C TRP A 552 -12.31 8.52 -8.69
N GLU A 553 -11.43 9.51 -8.89
CA GLU A 553 -10.66 10.18 -7.83
C GLU A 553 -10.00 9.22 -6.82
N TRP A 554 -9.37 8.15 -7.29
CA TRP A 554 -8.88 7.07 -6.43
C TRP A 554 -7.83 7.53 -5.40
N GLY A 555 -7.02 8.53 -5.74
CA GLY A 555 -6.08 9.17 -4.82
C GLY A 555 -6.77 9.86 -3.64
N ASN A 556 -7.84 10.62 -3.89
CA ASN A 556 -8.62 11.33 -2.87
C ASN A 556 -9.30 10.35 -1.89
N LYS A 557 -9.51 9.10 -2.32
CA LYS A 557 -10.09 8.00 -1.53
C LYS A 557 -9.07 7.12 -0.81
N GLY A 558 -7.77 7.44 -0.92
CA GLY A 558 -6.69 6.63 -0.34
C GLY A 558 -6.55 5.24 -0.97
N PHE A 559 -7.10 4.99 -2.16
CA PHE A 559 -6.97 3.70 -2.84
C PHE A 559 -5.58 3.58 -3.49
N SER A 560 -4.66 2.89 -2.82
CA SER A 560 -3.28 2.67 -3.28
C SER A 560 -3.14 1.69 -4.46
N GLY A 561 -4.24 1.37 -5.16
CA GLY A 561 -4.26 0.48 -6.32
C GLY A 561 -4.30 -1.01 -5.98
N TYR A 562 -4.36 -1.83 -7.04
CA TYR A 562 -4.56 -3.28 -6.94
C TYR A 562 -3.89 -4.01 -8.10
N GLY A 563 -3.06 -5.00 -7.76
CA GLY A 563 -1.94 -5.45 -8.60
C GLY A 563 -0.63 -5.48 -7.80
N ARG A 564 0.49 -5.60 -8.50
CA ARG A 564 1.84 -5.60 -7.95
C ARG A 564 2.20 -4.26 -7.30
N ARG A 565 2.85 -4.30 -6.14
CA ARG A 565 3.17 -3.12 -5.34
C ARG A 565 4.61 -2.62 -5.52
N ILE A 566 4.79 -1.35 -5.20
CA ILE A 566 6.06 -0.69 -4.96
C ILE A 566 5.97 -0.11 -3.55
N THR A 567 6.92 -0.46 -2.68
CA THR A 567 6.97 0.01 -1.29
C THR A 567 8.14 0.97 -1.09
N ARG A 568 7.94 2.06 -0.35
CA ARG A 568 8.98 3.02 0.04
C ARG A 568 8.79 3.50 1.47
N GLY A 569 9.89 3.80 2.17
CA GLY A 569 9.91 4.44 3.47
C GLY A 569 10.15 5.94 3.34
N ILE A 570 9.17 6.76 3.71
CA ILE A 570 9.22 8.22 3.70
C ILE A 570 9.52 8.71 5.12
N ARG A 571 10.18 9.87 5.27
CA ARG A 571 10.41 10.48 6.59
C ARG A 571 9.08 10.73 7.31
N GLY A 572 8.92 10.17 8.51
CA GLY A 572 7.75 10.37 9.36
C GLY A 572 7.78 11.73 10.07
N THR A 573 6.71 12.03 10.80
CA THR A 573 6.55 13.23 11.63
C THR A 573 7.04 13.06 13.07
N GLY A 574 7.41 11.84 13.48
CA GLY A 574 7.93 11.54 14.81
C GLY A 574 9.29 12.21 15.08
N LEU A 575 9.54 12.56 16.34
CA LEU A 575 10.82 13.11 16.79
C LEU A 575 11.89 12.03 16.89
N ASP A 576 13.13 12.39 16.56
CA ASP A 576 14.29 11.53 16.70
C ASP A 576 14.68 11.37 18.17
N GLN A 577 14.80 10.13 18.65
CA GLN A 577 15.23 9.84 20.02
C GLN A 577 16.65 9.26 20.02
N PHE A 578 17.57 9.92 20.72
CA PHE A 578 18.94 9.45 20.92
C PHE A 578 19.15 8.92 22.34
N GLN A 579 19.82 7.79 22.44
CA GLN A 579 20.26 7.19 23.71
C GLN A 579 21.78 6.98 23.67
N ARG A 580 22.48 7.58 24.63
CA ARG A 580 23.93 7.70 24.71
C ARG A 580 24.50 6.61 25.64
N PHE A 581 25.62 5.98 25.26
CA PHE A 581 26.28 4.91 26.03
C PHE A 581 27.81 5.15 26.08
#